data_AF-A0A350C7F8-F1
#
_entry.id   AF-A0A350C7F8-F1
#
_cell.length_a   1.000
_cell.length_b   1.000
_cell.length_c   1.000
_cell.angle_alpha   90.00
_cell.angle_beta   90.00
_cell.angle_gamma   90.00
#
_symmetry.space_group_name_H-M   'P 1'
#
loop_
_entity.id
_entity.type
_entity.pdbx_description
1 polymer ?
#
loop_
_entity_poly.entity_id
_entity_poly.type
_entity_poly.pdbx_seq_one_letter_code
_entity_poly.pdbx_strand_id
1 'polypeptide(L)'
;SPIRADKSIGLVVELKRDTNMKDGLMWFCDNCNTKLHDTYFQLKNVEKDFQPRFKEYYNSEEKRTCPECNRVMEVDSRFVD
;
A
#
# COMPACT_ATOMS: atom_id res chain seq x y z
N SER A 1 -6.90 -1.02 -3.19
CA SER A 1 -8.00 -0.03 -3.19
C SER A 1 -7.39 1.36 -3.09
N PRO A 2 -7.85 2.39 -3.81
CA PRO A 2 -9.04 2.40 -4.67
C PRO A 2 -8.79 1.74 -6.03
N ILE A 3 -9.77 0.98 -6.52
CA ILE A 3 -9.81 0.47 -7.91
C ILE A 3 -10.70 1.45 -8.68
N ARG A 4 -10.25 1.94 -9.83
CA ARG A 4 -10.96 2.94 -10.63
C ARG A 4 -11.09 2.45 -12.08
N ALA A 5 -12.30 2.53 -12.63
CA ALA A 5 -12.56 2.20 -14.03
C ALA A 5 -12.10 3.33 -14.96
N ASP A 6 -11.82 3.01 -16.23
CA ASP A 6 -11.43 3.99 -17.24
C ASP A 6 -12.49 5.10 -17.37
N LYS A 7 -12.04 6.36 -17.51
CA LYS A 7 -12.86 7.58 -17.63
C LYS A 7 -13.84 7.85 -16.46
N SER A 8 -13.70 7.16 -15.34
CA SER A 8 -14.49 7.45 -14.12
C SER A 8 -13.98 8.72 -13.42
N ILE A 9 -14.90 9.46 -12.77
CA ILE A 9 -14.58 10.62 -11.94
C ILE A 9 -14.87 10.27 -10.48
N GLY A 10 -13.92 10.54 -9.58
CA GLY A 10 -14.10 10.38 -8.15
C GLY A 10 -13.62 11.61 -7.39
N LEU A 11 -14.51 12.23 -6.61
CA LEU A 11 -14.18 13.32 -5.70
C LEU A 11 -13.75 12.75 -4.35
N VAL A 12 -12.61 13.21 -3.83
CA VAL A 12 -12.09 12.84 -2.52
C VAL A 12 -11.85 14.10 -1.71
N VAL A 13 -12.39 14.14 -0.49
CA VAL A 13 -12.18 15.22 0.48
C VAL A 13 -11.66 14.58 1.77
N GLU A 14 -10.50 15.04 2.23
CA GLU A 14 -9.86 14.53 3.44
C GLU A 14 -9.42 15.69 4.34
N LEU A 15 -9.35 15.44 5.64
CA LEU A 15 -8.80 16.39 6.62
C LEU A 15 -7.29 16.23 6.72
N LYS A 16 -6.56 17.34 6.90
CA LYS A 16 -5.12 17.28 7.25
C LYS A 16 -4.96 16.64 8.62
N ARG A 17 -4.02 15.70 8.75
CA ARG A 17 -3.76 14.99 9.98
C ARG A 17 -2.97 15.87 10.95
N ASP A 18 -3.30 15.78 12.23
CA ASP A 18 -2.53 16.41 13.29
C ASP A 18 -1.16 15.72 13.47
N THR A 19 -0.24 16.38 14.17
CA THR A 19 1.15 15.88 14.33
C THR A 19 1.24 14.54 15.04
N ASN A 20 0.24 14.19 15.83
CA ASN A 20 0.20 12.94 16.61
C ASN A 20 -0.54 11.81 15.88
N MET A 21 -1.08 12.08 14.69
CA MET A 21 -1.81 11.11 13.88
C MET A 21 -0.88 10.49 12.82
N LYS A 22 -1.12 9.22 12.52
CA LYS A 22 -0.41 8.48 11.47
C LYS A 22 -1.42 7.82 10.54
N ASP A 23 -1.12 7.84 9.25
CA ASP A 23 -1.80 7.03 8.25
C ASP A 23 -1.11 5.68 8.17
N GLY A 24 -1.89 4.65 7.84
CA GLY A 24 -1.41 3.27 7.68
C GLY A 24 -1.67 2.76 6.28
N LEU A 25 -0.67 2.09 5.69
CA LEU A 25 -0.84 1.26 4.51
C LEU A 25 -0.65 -0.20 4.92
N MET A 26 -1.50 -1.08 4.41
CA MET A 26 -1.51 -2.50 4.75
C MET A 26 -1.68 -3.34 3.50
N TRP A 27 -0.99 -4.47 3.47
CA TRP A 27 -1.05 -5.46 2.40
C TRP A 27 -1.46 -6.81 2.96
N PHE A 28 -2.23 -7.54 2.17
CA PHE A 28 -2.80 -8.82 2.54
C PHE A 28 -2.58 -9.83 1.42
N CYS A 29 -2.55 -11.11 1.77
CA CYS A 29 -2.41 -12.19 0.82
C CYS A 29 -3.69 -12.34 -0.01
N ASP A 30 -3.58 -12.31 -1.34
CA ASP A 30 -4.72 -12.49 -2.24
C ASP A 30 -5.36 -13.90 -2.17
N ASN A 31 -4.66 -14.88 -1.58
CA ASN A 31 -5.13 -16.27 -1.47
C ASN A 31 -5.90 -16.54 -0.17
N CYS A 32 -5.41 -16.06 0.96
CA CYS A 32 -5.94 -16.41 2.30
C CYS A 32 -6.18 -15.19 3.20
N ASN A 33 -5.99 -13.97 2.70
CA ASN A 33 -6.22 -12.71 3.41
C ASN A 33 -5.37 -12.49 4.67
N THR A 34 -4.31 -13.28 4.87
CA THR A 34 -3.32 -13.06 5.92
C THR A 34 -2.62 -11.72 5.69
N LYS A 35 -2.43 -10.92 6.75
CA LYS A 35 -1.68 -9.67 6.67
C LYS A 35 -0.21 -9.97 6.34
N LEU A 36 0.31 -9.30 5.32
CA LEU A 36 1.68 -9.47 4.83
C LEU A 36 2.60 -8.39 5.38
N HIS A 37 2.17 -7.14 5.28
CA HIS A 37 2.96 -6.00 5.68
C HIS A 37 2.05 -4.85 6.09
N ASP A 38 2.53 -4.00 6.99
CA ASP A 38 1.98 -2.70 7.24
C ASP A 38 3.07 -1.67 7.49
N THR A 39 2.72 -0.41 7.28
CA THR A 39 3.60 0.72 7.57
C THR A 39 2.77 1.91 8.01
N TYR A 40 3.27 2.62 9.01
CA TYR A 40 2.58 3.76 9.61
C TYR A 40 3.47 4.99 9.58
N PHE A 41 2.94 6.10 9.10
CA PHE A 41 3.72 7.33 8.93
C PHE A 41 2.87 8.58 9.08
N GLN A 42 3.53 9.69 9.39
CA GLN A 42 2.88 10.99 9.33
C GLN A 42 2.70 11.38 7.86
N LEU A 43 1.45 11.53 7.43
CA LEU A 43 1.11 11.91 6.07
C LEU A 43 1.14 13.45 5.94
N LYS A 44 2.02 13.96 5.07
CA LYS A 44 2.12 15.40 4.74
C LYS A 44 1.71 15.67 3.29
N ASN A 45 2.04 14.76 2.38
CA ASN A 45 1.70 14.83 0.96
C ASN A 45 1.43 13.42 0.41
N VAL A 46 0.18 13.13 0.06
CA VAL A 46 -0.25 11.80 -0.42
C VAL A 46 0.56 11.31 -1.63
N GLU A 47 0.82 12.17 -2.60
CA GLU A 47 1.51 11.79 -3.84
C GLU A 47 2.97 11.42 -3.61
N LYS A 48 3.64 12.11 -2.68
CA LYS A 48 5.07 11.89 -2.40
C LYS A 48 5.30 10.85 -1.33
N ASP A 49 4.44 10.84 -0.32
CA ASP A 49 4.64 10.03 0.86
C ASP A 49 4.26 8.57 0.55
N PHE A 50 3.25 8.27 -0.25
CA PHE A 50 2.86 6.87 -0.47
C PHE A 50 3.88 6.09 -1.32
N GLN A 51 4.49 6.74 -2.31
CA GLN A 51 5.35 6.09 -3.31
C GLN A 51 6.53 5.29 -2.70
N PRO A 52 7.33 5.82 -1.76
CA PRO A 52 8.41 5.06 -1.14
C PRO A 52 7.93 3.78 -0.44
N ARG A 53 6.72 3.78 0.13
CA ARG A 53 6.17 2.64 0.88
C ARG A 53 5.68 1.55 -0.06
N PHE A 54 5.12 1.95 -1.21
CA PHE A 54 4.84 1.01 -2.30
C PHE A 54 6.13 0.37 -2.80
N LYS A 55 7.16 1.16 -3.11
CA LYS A 55 8.45 0.64 -3.56
C LYS A 55 9.08 -0.31 -2.53
N GLU A 56 9.04 0.05 -1.25
CA GLU A 56 9.54 -0.79 -0.16
C GLU A 56 8.85 -2.16 -0.11
N TYR A 57 7.53 -2.20 -0.27
CA TYR A 57 6.78 -3.45 -0.31
C TYR A 57 7.07 -4.25 -1.58
N TYR A 58 6.92 -3.64 -2.76
CA TYR A 58 7.01 -4.35 -4.04
C TYR A 58 8.43 -4.87 -4.35
N ASN A 59 9.48 -4.17 -3.89
CA ASN A 59 10.87 -4.62 -4.06
C ASN A 59 11.33 -5.67 -3.03
N SER A 60 10.49 -6.05 -2.06
CA SER A 60 10.83 -7.04 -1.04
C SER A 60 10.04 -8.33 -1.24
N GLU A 61 10.70 -9.39 -1.70
CA GLU A 61 10.08 -10.72 -1.81
C GLU A 61 9.65 -11.25 -0.44
N GLU A 62 10.43 -11.01 0.61
CA GLU A 62 10.09 -11.37 1.98
C GLU A 62 8.75 -10.76 2.41
N LYS A 63 8.55 -9.45 2.22
CA LYS A 63 7.29 -8.77 2.56
C LYS A 63 6.12 -9.19 1.69
N ARG A 64 6.39 -9.70 0.48
CA ARG A 64 5.37 -10.24 -0.44
C ARG A 64 5.07 -11.72 -0.20
N THR A 65 5.85 -12.42 0.61
CA THR A 65 5.67 -13.85 0.86
C THR A 65 4.70 -14.06 2.01
N CYS A 66 3.59 -14.73 1.75
CA CYS A 66 2.60 -15.05 2.77
C CYS A 66 3.16 -16.03 3.80
N PRO A 67 3.17 -15.71 5.11
CA PRO A 67 3.69 -16.60 6.13
C PRO A 67 2.78 -17.80 6.41
N GLU A 68 1.52 -17.75 5.97
CA GLU A 68 0.53 -18.81 6.22
C GLU A 68 0.44 -19.82 5.06
N CYS A 69 0.45 -19.34 3.82
CA CYS A 69 0.27 -20.19 2.64
C CYS A 69 1.46 -20.22 1.68
N ASN A 70 2.58 -19.57 2.03
CA ASN A 70 3.82 -19.49 1.25
C ASN A 70 3.69 -18.87 -0.16
N ARG A 71 2.52 -18.31 -0.49
CA ARG A 71 2.31 -17.65 -1.78
C ARG A 71 3.06 -16.32 -1.79
N VAL A 72 3.88 -16.10 -2.81
CA VAL A 72 4.53 -14.82 -3.07
C VAL A 72 3.58 -13.95 -3.89
N MET A 73 3.30 -12.72 -3.43
CA MET A 73 2.46 -11.77 -4.16
C MET A 73 3.16 -11.22 -5.39
N GLU A 74 2.43 -10.99 -6.47
CA GLU A 74 2.96 -10.41 -7.71
C GLU A 74 3.48 -8.98 -7.49
N VAL A 75 4.44 -8.58 -8.32
CA VAL A 75 4.96 -7.20 -8.33
C VAL A 75 4.13 -6.32 -9.24
N ASP A 76 3.97 -5.05 -8.84
CA ASP A 76 3.39 -4.03 -9.71
C ASP A 76 4.52 -3.24 -10.37
N SER A 77 4.60 -3.31 -11.70
CA SER A 77 5.66 -2.71 -12.51
C SER A 77 5.78 -1.19 -12.34
N ARG A 78 4.78 -0.52 -11.76
CA ARG A 78 4.82 0.93 -11.48
C ARG A 78 5.69 1.28 -10.28
N PHE A 79 6.02 0.30 -9.44
CA PHE A 79 6.71 0.50 -8.16
C PHE A 79 7.99 -0.33 -8.00
N VAL A 80 8.44 -0.96 -9.08
CA VAL A 80 9.73 -1.62 -9.18
C VAL A 80 10.53 -0.87 -10.26
N ASP A 81 11.78 -0.53 -9.95
CA ASP A 81 12.71 0.14 -10.87
C ASP A 81 13.74 -0.88 -11.38
#